data_AF-A5Z9S5-F1
#
_entry.id   AF-A5Z9S5-F1
#
_cell.length_a   1.000
_cell.length_b   1.000
_cell.length_c   1.000
_cell.angle_alpha   90.00
_cell.angle_beta   90.00
_cell.angle_gamma   90.00
#
_symmetry.space_group_name_H-M   'P 1'
#
loop_
_entity.id
_entity.type
_entity.pdbx_description
1 polymer ?
#
loop_
_entity_poly.entity_id
_entity_poly.type
_entity_poly.pdbx_seq_one_letter_code
_entity_poly.pdbx_strand_id
1 'polypeptide(L)'
;MVHMETKSHKRKTFMVTILIMIALVIAVGYAWFAYKHKLASLTKVNSPGDVSIAGVHGGEMNGINLSYESKDVSSSKIVTVQNVICIRSNSDKVRLEVAHTQNVEGLVLKLYPATESEGTTSSEENTSTICKKYKDKNYYYSYYPNKGYSTDGSSGLELLVKNEGKGQTYTYGDNEKRVQSQAVPIYWESKEYVPLDSTNNMNNSNLTNYNYYKYFIVEASWRETDKETDIVYVMAKQ
;
A
#
# COMPACT_ATOMS: atom_id res chain seq x y z
N MET A 1 -58.02 -53.60 3.88
CA MET A 1 -57.43 -52.64 4.83
C MET A 1 -55.95 -52.32 4.55
N VAL A 2 -55.13 -53.28 4.09
CA VAL A 2 -53.67 -53.09 3.80
C VAL A 2 -53.34 -52.12 2.65
N HIS A 3 -54.25 -51.93 1.69
CA HIS A 3 -53.99 -51.08 0.50
C HIS A 3 -54.19 -49.56 0.74
N MET A 4 -54.92 -49.16 1.79
CA MET A 4 -55.13 -47.74 2.15
C MET A 4 -54.02 -47.17 3.04
N GLU A 5 -53.41 -47.97 3.90
CA GLU A 5 -52.30 -47.52 4.76
C GLU A 5 -51.01 -47.25 3.97
N THR A 6 -50.69 -48.09 2.98
CA THR A 6 -49.50 -47.92 2.14
C THR A 6 -49.55 -46.66 1.27
N LYS A 7 -50.74 -46.26 0.80
CA LYS A 7 -50.93 -45.02 0.02
C LYS A 7 -50.80 -43.76 0.90
N SER A 8 -51.30 -43.82 2.15
CA SER A 8 -51.15 -42.75 3.14
C SER A 8 -49.70 -42.57 3.60
N HIS A 9 -48.99 -43.66 3.87
CA HIS A 9 -47.57 -43.64 4.21
C HIS A 9 -46.70 -43.07 3.08
N LYS A 10 -46.91 -43.50 1.83
CA LYS A 10 -46.19 -42.95 0.67
C LYS A 10 -46.44 -41.45 0.48
N ARG A 11 -47.65 -40.96 0.74
CA ARG A 11 -48.00 -39.53 0.65
C ARG A 11 -47.39 -38.69 1.78
N LYS A 12 -47.32 -39.24 3.00
CA LYS A 12 -46.62 -38.61 4.14
C LYS A 12 -45.11 -38.56 3.92
N THR A 13 -44.51 -39.65 3.46
CA THR A 13 -43.07 -39.70 3.10
C THR A 13 -42.76 -38.70 1.99
N PHE A 14 -43.60 -38.59 0.96
CA PHE A 14 -43.42 -37.62 -0.12
C PHE A 14 -43.48 -36.17 0.36
N MET A 15 -44.40 -35.83 1.28
CA MET A 15 -44.47 -34.51 1.92
C MET A 15 -43.22 -34.18 2.74
N VAL A 16 -42.70 -35.14 3.50
CA VAL A 16 -41.47 -34.97 4.29
C VAL A 16 -40.26 -34.76 3.38
N THR A 17 -40.15 -35.51 2.27
CA THR A 17 -39.06 -35.33 1.30
C THR A 17 -39.08 -33.94 0.65
N ILE A 18 -40.26 -33.41 0.33
CA ILE A 18 -40.40 -32.06 -0.22
C ILE A 18 -39.97 -31.00 0.80
N LEU A 19 -40.36 -31.15 2.07
CA LEU A 19 -39.94 -30.23 3.14
C LEU A 19 -38.42 -30.23 3.34
N ILE A 20 -37.78 -31.40 3.27
CA ILE A 20 -36.32 -31.52 3.35
C ILE A 20 -35.64 -30.86 2.16
N MET A 21 -36.17 -31.03 0.94
CA MET A 21 -35.67 -30.36 -0.26
C MET A 21 -35.76 -28.83 -0.15
N ILE A 22 -36.88 -28.30 0.35
CA ILE A 22 -37.06 -26.85 0.55
C ILE A 22 -36.06 -26.34 1.58
N ALA A 23 -35.87 -27.06 2.70
CA ALA A 23 -34.90 -26.69 3.72
C ALA A 23 -33.46 -26.70 3.18
N LEU A 24 -33.11 -27.67 2.33
CA LEU A 24 -31.80 -27.74 1.66
C LEU A 24 -31.59 -26.54 0.72
N VAL A 25 -32.59 -26.17 -0.08
CA VAL A 25 -32.50 -25.00 -0.96
C VAL A 25 -32.30 -23.71 -0.16
N ILE A 26 -33.00 -23.55 0.97
CA ILE A 26 -32.84 -22.39 1.85
C ILE A 26 -31.44 -22.38 2.49
N ALA A 27 -30.94 -23.53 2.95
CA ALA A 27 -29.62 -23.64 3.55
C ALA A 27 -28.49 -23.32 2.54
N VAL A 28 -28.60 -23.83 1.32
CA VAL A 28 -27.67 -23.53 0.22
C VAL A 28 -27.75 -22.05 -0.16
N GLY A 29 -28.96 -21.48 -0.22
CA GLY A 29 -29.17 -20.05 -0.47
C GLY A 29 -28.54 -19.17 0.60
N TYR A 30 -28.68 -19.53 1.88
CA TYR A 30 -28.04 -18.84 3.01
C TYR A 30 -26.52 -18.96 2.96
N ALA A 31 -25.98 -20.15 2.67
CA ALA A 31 -24.55 -20.35 2.53
C ALA A 31 -23.99 -19.53 1.36
N TRP A 32 -24.71 -19.47 0.23
CA TRP A 32 -24.35 -18.64 -0.92
C TRP A 32 -24.40 -17.15 -0.59
N PHE A 33 -25.43 -16.67 0.10
CA PHE A 33 -25.55 -15.28 0.54
C PHE A 33 -24.49 -14.90 1.58
N ALA A 34 -24.21 -15.76 2.56
CA ALA A 34 -23.15 -15.55 3.55
C ALA A 34 -21.76 -15.51 2.89
N TYR A 35 -21.51 -16.38 1.91
CA TYR A 35 -20.28 -16.37 1.12
C TYR A 35 -20.16 -15.09 0.28
N LYS A 36 -21.23 -14.65 -0.38
CA LYS A 36 -21.29 -13.37 -1.10
C LYS A 36 -21.11 -12.17 -0.18
N HIS A 37 -21.64 -12.20 1.05
CA HIS A 37 -21.40 -11.15 2.05
C HIS A 37 -19.96 -11.12 2.53
N LYS A 38 -19.32 -12.28 2.71
CA LYS A 38 -17.89 -12.37 3.06
C LYS A 38 -17.02 -11.81 1.92
N LEU A 39 -17.31 -12.17 0.68
CA LEU A 39 -16.71 -11.57 -0.53
C LEU A 39 -16.97 -10.06 -0.63
N ALA A 40 -18.20 -9.61 -0.38
CA ALA A 40 -18.57 -8.19 -0.43
C ALA A 40 -17.87 -7.37 0.67
N SER A 41 -17.56 -7.97 1.83
CA SER A 41 -16.73 -7.34 2.87
C SER A 41 -15.25 -7.26 2.48
N LEU A 42 -14.75 -8.24 1.72
CA LEU A 42 -13.39 -8.24 1.15
C LEU A 42 -13.26 -7.27 -0.03
N THR A 43 -14.37 -6.94 -0.70
CA THR A 43 -14.42 -5.95 -1.79
C THR A 43 -15.04 -4.62 -1.36
N LYS A 44 -15.31 -4.40 -0.06
CA LYS A 44 -15.79 -3.10 0.42
C LYS A 44 -14.63 -2.13 0.31
N VAL A 45 -14.55 -1.46 -0.83
CA VAL A 45 -13.77 -0.24 -0.99
C VAL A 45 -14.32 0.71 0.08
N ASN A 46 -13.51 0.93 1.11
CA ASN A 46 -13.82 1.94 2.11
C ASN A 46 -14.11 3.26 1.39
N SER A 47 -15.06 4.04 1.92
CA SER A 47 -15.25 5.45 1.57
C SER A 47 -13.87 6.09 1.33
N PRO A 48 -13.67 6.93 0.28
CA PRO A 48 -12.35 7.49 -0.04
C PRO A 48 -11.69 7.91 1.26
N GLY A 49 -10.60 7.21 1.61
CA GLY A 49 -10.11 7.21 2.98
C GLY A 49 -9.79 8.62 3.45
N ASP A 50 -9.84 8.85 4.76
CA ASP A 50 -9.34 10.08 5.38
C ASP A 50 -7.83 10.29 5.18
N VAL A 51 -7.17 9.48 4.37
CA VAL A 51 -5.76 9.54 3.98
C VAL A 51 -5.66 9.36 2.46
N SER A 52 -4.86 10.21 1.81
CA SER A 52 -4.57 10.13 0.37
C SER A 52 -3.07 10.35 0.14
N ILE A 53 -2.52 9.61 -0.83
CA ILE A 53 -1.17 9.85 -1.36
C ILE A 53 -1.28 10.70 -2.62
N ALA A 54 -0.56 11.82 -2.62
CA ALA A 54 -0.38 12.74 -3.72
C ALA A 54 1.10 12.83 -4.08
N GLY A 55 1.41 13.61 -5.11
CA GLY A 55 2.77 13.85 -5.59
C GLY A 55 3.25 15.26 -5.25
N VAL A 56 4.07 15.78 -6.15
CA VAL A 56 4.66 17.11 -6.11
C VAL A 56 3.56 18.18 -5.92
N HIS A 57 3.78 19.10 -4.99
CA HIS A 57 2.91 20.21 -4.63
C HIS A 57 1.50 19.76 -4.18
N GLY A 58 1.38 18.55 -3.65
CA GLY A 58 0.11 17.96 -3.22
C GLY A 58 -0.81 17.55 -4.38
N GLY A 59 -0.32 17.64 -5.62
CA GLY A 59 -1.07 17.32 -6.82
C GLY A 59 -1.29 15.82 -7.03
N GLU A 60 -2.12 15.47 -8.00
CA GLU A 60 -2.35 14.07 -8.38
C GLU A 60 -1.05 13.36 -8.80
N MET A 61 -0.97 12.06 -8.49
CA MET A 61 0.16 11.20 -8.80
C MET A 61 -0.33 9.87 -9.37
N ASN A 62 0.30 9.42 -10.46
CA ASN A 62 -0.02 8.15 -11.10
C ASN A 62 0.79 6.96 -10.56
N GLY A 63 1.87 7.24 -9.82
CA GLY A 63 2.76 6.24 -9.23
C GLY A 63 4.16 6.80 -9.00
N ILE A 64 5.02 5.99 -8.39
CA ILE A 64 6.44 6.28 -8.20
C ILE A 64 7.19 5.78 -9.44
N ASN A 65 8.03 6.62 -10.04
CA ASN A 65 8.84 6.23 -11.19
C ASN A 65 10.22 5.77 -10.72
N LEU A 66 10.60 4.53 -11.05
CA LEU A 66 11.91 3.94 -10.74
C LEU A 66 12.85 3.93 -11.96
N SER A 67 12.44 4.50 -13.09
CA SER A 67 13.32 4.68 -14.24
C SER A 67 14.48 5.59 -13.89
N TYR A 68 15.67 5.27 -14.40
CA TYR A 68 16.90 5.99 -14.12
C TYR A 68 17.70 6.25 -15.40
N GLU A 69 18.55 7.26 -15.35
CA GLU A 69 19.51 7.60 -16.40
C GLU A 69 20.94 7.37 -15.89
N SER A 70 21.93 7.40 -16.79
CA SER A 70 23.34 7.18 -16.41
C SER A 70 23.85 8.11 -15.31
N LYS A 71 23.28 9.33 -15.20
CA LYS A 71 23.60 10.30 -14.14
C LYS A 71 23.16 9.86 -12.74
N ASP A 72 22.18 8.97 -12.66
CA ASP A 72 21.62 8.45 -11.42
C ASP A 72 22.39 7.23 -10.91
N VAL A 73 23.43 6.80 -11.66
CA VAL A 73 24.32 5.69 -11.33
C VAL A 73 25.64 6.22 -10.83
N SER A 74 26.00 5.85 -9.60
CA SER A 74 27.30 6.16 -9.02
C SER A 74 28.44 5.35 -9.65
N SER A 75 29.68 5.77 -9.39
CA SER A 75 30.89 5.02 -9.80
C SER A 75 30.93 3.59 -9.25
N SER A 76 30.31 3.35 -8.10
CA SER A 76 30.20 2.04 -7.44
C SER A 76 29.03 1.19 -7.94
N LYS A 77 28.39 1.59 -9.06
CA LYS A 77 27.23 0.90 -9.65
C LYS A 77 26.01 0.84 -8.74
N ILE A 78 25.83 1.85 -7.89
CA ILE A 78 24.60 2.04 -7.13
C ILE A 78 23.74 3.04 -7.88
N VAL A 79 22.51 2.62 -8.22
CA VAL A 79 21.46 3.47 -8.77
C VAL A 79 20.73 4.15 -7.61
N THR A 80 20.45 5.44 -7.73
CA THR A 80 19.63 6.18 -6.77
C THR A 80 18.57 6.99 -7.50
N VAL A 81 17.29 6.70 -7.26
CA VAL A 81 16.15 7.44 -7.82
C VAL A 81 15.34 8.06 -6.70
N GLN A 82 15.06 9.35 -6.81
CA GLN A 82 14.30 10.10 -5.81
C GLN A 82 12.97 10.58 -6.39
N ASN A 83 11.88 10.36 -5.67
CA ASN A 83 10.53 10.83 -5.97
C ASN A 83 10.00 11.67 -4.80
N VAL A 84 8.95 12.46 -5.05
CA VAL A 84 8.26 13.23 -4.00
C VAL A 84 6.84 12.71 -3.89
N ILE A 85 6.44 12.39 -2.67
CA ILE A 85 5.05 12.11 -2.33
C ILE A 85 4.55 13.11 -1.28
N CYS A 86 3.24 13.28 -1.22
CA CYS A 86 2.54 14.06 -0.23
C CYS A 86 1.47 13.19 0.40
N ILE A 87 1.57 12.93 1.70
CA ILE A 87 0.47 12.34 2.46
C ILE A 87 -0.47 13.45 2.83
N ARG A 88 -1.76 13.29 2.58
CA ARG A 88 -2.83 14.22 2.97
C ARG A 88 -3.81 13.47 3.84
N SER A 89 -4.21 14.05 4.98
CA SER A 89 -5.12 13.38 5.89
C SER A 89 -6.01 14.35 6.70
N ASN A 90 -7.14 13.85 7.17
CA ASN A 90 -7.94 14.53 8.21
C ASN A 90 -7.48 14.21 9.64
N SER A 91 -6.59 13.22 9.82
CA SER A 91 -5.90 12.91 11.07
C SER A 91 -4.55 13.64 11.15
N ASP A 92 -4.14 14.04 12.34
CA ASP A 92 -2.87 14.73 12.61
C ASP A 92 -1.66 13.81 12.56
N LYS A 93 -1.87 12.50 12.44
CA LYS A 93 -0.83 11.47 12.38
C LYS A 93 -1.27 10.25 11.59
N VAL A 94 -0.30 9.54 11.03
CA VAL A 94 -0.47 8.31 10.25
C VAL A 94 0.63 7.30 10.54
N ARG A 95 0.43 6.01 10.25
CA ARG A 95 1.53 5.06 10.06
C ARG A 95 1.90 4.97 8.60
N LEU A 96 3.20 4.90 8.34
CA LEU A 96 3.74 4.64 7.01
C LEU A 96 3.80 3.13 6.79
N GLU A 97 3.40 2.69 5.62
CA GLU A 97 3.56 1.31 5.17
C GLU A 97 4.32 1.30 3.84
N VAL A 98 5.30 0.42 3.74
CA VAL A 98 6.09 0.24 2.53
C VAL A 98 6.08 -1.24 2.19
N ALA A 99 5.70 -1.57 0.96
CA ALA A 99 5.80 -2.93 0.45
C ALA A 99 6.60 -2.95 -0.84
N HIS A 100 7.44 -3.96 -1.02
CA HIS A 100 8.12 -4.13 -2.29
C HIS A 100 8.45 -5.59 -2.56
N THR A 101 8.52 -5.95 -3.84
CA THR A 101 9.07 -7.25 -4.27
C THR A 101 10.60 -7.26 -4.15
N GLN A 102 11.21 -8.42 -4.38
CA GLN A 102 12.64 -8.64 -4.16
C GLN A 102 13.35 -9.18 -5.40
N ASN A 103 12.87 -8.80 -6.59
CA ASN A 103 13.52 -9.16 -7.85
C ASN A 103 14.81 -8.33 -8.01
N VAL A 104 14.76 -7.03 -7.74
CA VAL A 104 15.97 -6.19 -7.74
C VAL A 104 16.75 -6.45 -6.45
N GLU A 105 17.92 -7.07 -6.61
CA GLU A 105 18.78 -7.40 -5.48
C GLU A 105 19.26 -6.13 -4.75
N GLY A 106 19.05 -6.12 -3.43
CA GLY A 106 19.49 -5.02 -2.57
C GLY A 106 18.68 -3.74 -2.74
N LEU A 107 17.45 -3.80 -3.28
CA LEU A 107 16.53 -2.67 -3.28
C LEU A 107 16.24 -2.20 -1.84
N VAL A 108 16.66 -0.98 -1.55
CA VAL A 108 16.38 -0.26 -0.30
C VAL A 108 15.56 0.97 -0.61
N LEU A 109 14.45 1.13 0.12
CA LEU A 109 13.62 2.31 0.09
C LEU A 109 13.86 3.13 1.35
N LYS A 110 14.03 4.44 1.15
CA LYS A 110 14.14 5.43 2.22
C LYS A 110 13.10 6.52 2.03
N LEU A 111 12.38 6.85 3.10
CA LEU A 111 11.40 7.91 3.12
C LEU A 111 11.89 9.00 4.06
N TYR A 112 12.21 10.17 3.54
CA TYR A 112 12.67 11.31 4.32
C TYR A 112 11.54 12.33 4.43
N PRO A 113 11.08 12.71 5.64
CA PRO A 113 10.19 13.85 5.80
C PRO A 113 10.80 15.10 5.15
N ALA A 114 9.99 15.80 4.38
CA ALA A 114 10.44 16.93 3.58
C ALA A 114 9.49 18.12 3.73
N THR A 115 10.04 19.31 3.49
CA THR A 115 9.30 20.57 3.47
C THR A 115 9.45 21.20 2.10
N GLU A 116 8.34 21.66 1.53
CA GLU A 116 8.37 22.46 0.31
C GLU A 116 9.06 23.81 0.60
N SER A 117 10.11 24.13 -0.16
CA SER A 117 10.93 25.32 0.03
C SER A 117 10.84 26.28 -1.16
N GLU A 118 11.01 27.57 -0.91
CA GLU A 118 10.93 28.61 -1.95
C GLU A 118 12.19 28.69 -2.84
N GLY A 119 13.28 28.01 -2.46
CA GLY A 119 14.60 28.15 -3.11
C GLY A 119 15.35 26.84 -3.38
N THR A 120 16.45 26.97 -4.15
CA THR A 120 17.33 25.90 -4.62
C THR A 120 18.40 25.45 -3.60
N THR A 121 18.53 26.17 -2.49
CA THR A 121 19.57 25.94 -1.48
C THR A 121 18.98 26.05 -0.09
N SER A 122 19.19 25.02 0.72
CA SER A 122 18.92 25.07 2.14
C SER A 122 20.13 25.67 2.87
N SER A 123 19.89 26.65 3.75
CA SER A 123 20.92 27.33 4.54
C SER A 123 21.32 26.56 5.81
N GLU A 124 20.66 25.44 6.08
CA GLU A 124 20.87 24.64 7.28
C GLU A 124 21.89 23.51 7.05
N GLU A 125 22.77 23.28 8.03
CA GLU A 125 23.72 22.17 7.96
C GLU A 125 23.00 20.82 7.88
N ASN A 126 23.56 19.89 7.08
CA ASN A 126 23.05 18.52 6.89
C ASN A 126 21.65 18.42 6.25
N THR A 127 21.25 19.44 5.50
CA THR A 127 20.05 19.39 4.67
C THR A 127 20.39 19.14 3.20
N SER A 128 19.46 18.52 2.48
CA SER A 128 19.53 18.32 1.04
C SER A 128 18.26 18.84 0.40
N THR A 129 18.37 19.37 -0.82
CA THR A 129 17.25 19.93 -1.56
C THR A 129 17.14 19.26 -2.92
N ILE A 130 15.93 18.85 -3.32
CA ILE A 130 15.65 18.35 -4.66
C ILE A 130 14.63 19.22 -5.37
N CYS A 131 14.70 19.25 -6.70
CA CYS A 131 13.75 19.94 -7.55
C CYS A 131 12.88 18.92 -8.29
N LYS A 132 11.56 19.10 -8.24
CA LYS A 132 10.61 18.35 -9.04
C LYS A 132 9.64 19.28 -9.76
N LYS A 133 9.36 18.97 -11.01
CA LYS A 133 8.41 19.72 -11.83
C LYS A 133 7.00 19.20 -11.60
N TYR A 134 6.05 20.11 -11.44
CA TYR A 134 4.62 19.83 -11.46
C TYR A 134 3.91 20.88 -12.31
N LYS A 135 3.18 20.41 -13.34
CA LYS A 135 2.71 21.27 -14.43
C LYS A 135 3.89 22.07 -14.99
N ASP A 136 3.77 23.39 -15.14
CA ASP A 136 4.82 24.25 -15.69
C ASP A 136 5.69 24.94 -14.63
N LYS A 137 5.65 24.47 -13.38
CA LYS A 137 6.41 25.06 -12.27
C LYS A 137 7.35 24.05 -11.61
N ASN A 138 8.50 24.54 -11.17
CA ASN A 138 9.45 23.80 -10.36
C ASN A 138 9.14 24.01 -8.88
N TYR A 139 9.18 22.92 -8.11
CA TYR A 139 9.01 22.93 -6.67
C TYR A 139 10.25 22.30 -6.03
N TYR A 140 10.70 22.91 -4.94
CA TYR A 140 11.88 22.47 -4.20
C TYR A 140 11.45 21.84 -2.89
N TYR A 141 12.15 20.79 -2.48
CA TYR A 141 11.87 20.06 -1.26
C TYR A 141 13.15 19.86 -0.49
N SER A 142 13.18 20.37 0.73
CA SER A 142 14.33 20.23 1.64
C SER A 142 14.05 19.13 2.67
N TYR A 143 15.05 18.29 2.91
CA TYR A 143 14.98 17.15 3.83
C TYR A 143 16.34 16.91 4.50
N TYR A 144 16.33 16.16 5.59
CA TYR A 144 17.57 15.74 6.28
C TYR A 144 17.86 14.27 5.93
N PRO A 145 18.96 13.97 5.21
CA PRO A 145 19.27 12.59 4.79
C PRO A 145 19.50 11.60 5.94
N ASN A 146 19.77 12.09 7.14
CA ASN A 146 19.95 11.26 8.34
C ASN A 146 18.66 11.07 9.16
N LYS A 147 17.53 11.67 8.75
CA LYS A 147 16.24 11.53 9.41
C LYS A 147 15.23 10.95 8.43
N GLY A 148 15.00 9.66 8.53
CA GLY A 148 14.07 8.97 7.66
C GLY A 148 13.62 7.62 8.18
N TYR A 149 12.91 6.92 7.30
CA TYR A 149 12.36 5.58 7.49
C TYR A 149 12.97 4.70 6.40
N SER A 150 13.45 3.49 6.73
CA SER A 150 14.13 2.64 5.75
C SER A 150 13.78 1.17 5.83
N THR A 151 13.69 0.53 4.66
CA THR A 151 13.45 -0.91 4.50
C THR A 151 14.72 -1.76 4.63
N ASP A 152 15.84 -1.20 5.06
CA ASP A 152 17.02 -1.96 5.50
C ASP A 152 17.03 -2.21 7.02
N GLY A 153 16.00 -1.72 7.73
CA GLY A 153 15.85 -1.82 9.19
C GLY A 153 16.71 -0.84 9.99
N SER A 154 17.48 0.03 9.32
CA SER A 154 18.36 1.01 9.98
C SER A 154 17.59 2.13 10.69
N SER A 155 16.36 2.43 10.26
CA SER A 155 15.62 3.59 10.76
C SER A 155 14.10 3.47 10.59
N GLY A 156 13.36 3.77 11.66
CA GLY A 156 11.93 4.11 11.65
C GLY A 156 10.91 3.02 11.26
N LEU A 157 11.25 2.08 10.38
CA LEU A 157 10.40 0.98 9.93
C LEU A 157 10.74 -0.32 10.66
N GLU A 158 9.73 -1.17 10.80
CA GLU A 158 9.83 -2.55 11.23
C GLU A 158 9.29 -3.49 10.14
N LEU A 159 9.96 -4.62 9.96
CA LEU A 159 9.54 -5.66 9.03
C LEU A 159 8.37 -6.45 9.65
N LEU A 160 7.20 -6.38 9.03
CA LEU A 160 6.00 -7.07 9.48
C LEU A 160 5.92 -8.50 8.92
N VAL A 161 6.24 -8.66 7.64
CA VAL A 161 6.16 -9.95 6.95
C VAL A 161 7.43 -10.13 6.14
N LYS A 162 8.22 -11.13 6.53
CA LYS A 162 9.31 -11.66 5.72
C LYS A 162 8.79 -12.77 4.82
N ASN A 163 9.48 -12.93 3.70
CA ASN A 163 9.28 -13.98 2.72
C ASN A 163 9.75 -15.37 3.20
N GLU A 164 9.38 -15.74 4.44
CA GLU A 164 9.68 -17.03 5.06
C GLU A 164 8.35 -17.73 5.35
N GLY A 165 7.86 -18.50 4.37
CA GLY A 165 6.73 -19.43 4.48
C GLY A 165 5.33 -18.82 4.69
N LYS A 166 5.20 -17.78 5.52
CA LYS A 166 3.93 -17.14 5.89
C LYS A 166 3.47 -16.06 4.90
N GLY A 167 4.41 -15.31 4.30
CA GLY A 167 4.06 -14.26 3.32
C GLY A 167 3.40 -14.80 2.05
N GLN A 168 3.88 -15.96 1.57
CA GLN A 168 3.30 -16.68 0.43
C GLN A 168 1.85 -17.12 0.71
N THR A 169 1.59 -17.58 1.93
CA THR A 169 0.31 -18.16 2.33
C THR A 169 -0.80 -17.13 2.52
N TYR A 170 -0.47 -15.95 3.05
CA TYR A 170 -1.43 -14.84 3.14
C TYR A 170 -1.87 -14.33 1.76
N THR A 171 -0.97 -14.31 0.77
CA THR A 171 -1.22 -13.69 -0.53
C THR A 171 -1.74 -14.69 -1.58
N TYR A 172 -1.20 -15.91 -1.60
CA TYR A 172 -1.43 -16.90 -2.67
C TYR A 172 -1.99 -18.25 -2.16
N GLY A 173 -2.04 -18.48 -0.84
CA GLY A 173 -2.52 -19.71 -0.20
C GLY A 173 -1.46 -20.82 -0.10
N ASP A 174 -1.65 -21.77 0.84
CA ASP A 174 -0.66 -22.82 1.21
C ASP A 174 -0.22 -23.75 0.07
N ASN A 175 -0.98 -23.82 -1.02
CA ASN A 175 -0.79 -24.82 -2.08
C ASN A 175 -0.13 -24.27 -3.35
N GLU A 176 0.14 -22.96 -3.43
CA GLU A 176 0.69 -22.36 -4.64
C GLU A 176 2.23 -22.44 -4.66
N LYS A 177 2.76 -23.42 -5.39
CA LYS A 177 4.21 -23.67 -5.52
C LYS A 177 4.86 -22.97 -6.71
N ARG A 178 4.06 -22.30 -7.58
CA ARG A 178 4.56 -21.66 -8.81
C ARG A 178 4.97 -20.21 -8.61
N VAL A 179 4.73 -19.64 -7.42
CA VAL A 179 5.13 -18.26 -7.11
C VAL A 179 6.62 -18.26 -6.78
N GLN A 180 7.39 -17.55 -7.61
CA GLN A 180 8.80 -17.26 -7.32
C GLN A 180 8.86 -16.50 -6.01
N SER A 181 9.76 -16.89 -5.09
CA SER A 181 9.89 -16.22 -3.80
C SER A 181 10.07 -14.72 -3.99
N GLN A 182 10.93 -14.29 -4.90
CA GLN A 182 11.22 -12.87 -5.16
C GLN A 182 10.00 -12.03 -5.60
N ALA A 183 8.95 -12.66 -6.13
CA ALA A 183 7.70 -12.00 -6.51
C ALA A 183 6.75 -11.74 -5.33
N VAL A 184 7.03 -12.30 -4.15
CA VAL A 184 6.23 -12.08 -2.94
C VAL A 184 6.69 -10.76 -2.30
N PRO A 185 5.78 -9.80 -2.09
CA PRO A 185 6.14 -8.54 -1.46
C PRO A 185 6.52 -8.74 0.01
N ILE A 186 7.57 -8.05 0.45
CA ILE A 186 7.89 -7.85 1.85
C ILE A 186 7.23 -6.56 2.35
N TYR A 187 6.74 -6.58 3.59
CA TYR A 187 5.96 -5.50 4.16
C TYR A 187 6.65 -4.88 5.36
N TRP A 188 6.75 -3.57 5.35
CA TRP A 188 7.34 -2.73 6.39
C TRP A 188 6.33 -1.72 6.88
N GLU A 189 6.37 -1.40 8.17
CA GLU A 189 5.51 -0.39 8.79
C GLU A 189 6.33 0.52 9.71
N SER A 190 5.94 1.79 9.85
CA SER A 190 6.58 2.68 10.82
C SER A 190 6.28 2.24 12.25
N LYS A 191 7.32 2.13 13.08
CA LYS A 191 7.22 1.75 14.51
C LYS A 191 6.34 2.72 15.31
N GLU A 192 6.37 3.98 14.93
CA GLU A 192 5.58 5.05 15.53
C GLU A 192 4.65 5.69 14.50
N TYR A 193 3.64 6.40 15.01
CA TYR A 193 2.82 7.28 14.22
C TYR A 193 3.63 8.51 13.81
N VAL A 194 3.61 8.82 12.53
CA VAL A 194 4.28 9.96 11.93
C VAL A 194 3.35 11.17 12.01
N PRO A 195 3.75 12.25 12.70
CA PRO A 195 2.94 13.47 12.77
C PRO A 195 2.90 14.16 11.41
N LEU A 196 1.75 14.73 11.06
CA LEU A 196 1.52 15.52 9.88
C LEU A 196 1.42 17.02 10.24
N ASP A 197 1.71 17.86 9.27
CA ASP A 197 1.69 19.32 9.41
C ASP A 197 0.27 19.82 9.08
N SER A 198 -0.21 20.84 9.80
CA SER A 198 -1.55 21.38 9.55
C SER A 198 -1.61 22.16 8.24
N THR A 199 -2.71 22.02 7.50
CA THR A 199 -3.00 22.83 6.31
C THR A 199 -3.55 24.22 6.66
N ASN A 200 -3.74 24.54 7.95
CA ASN A 200 -4.18 25.86 8.38
C ASN A 200 -3.13 26.91 7.95
N ASN A 201 -3.56 27.89 7.14
CA ASN A 201 -2.72 28.94 6.54
C ASN A 201 -1.87 28.53 5.32
N MET A 202 -2.13 27.39 4.70
CA MET A 202 -1.51 27.00 3.43
C MET A 202 -2.19 27.67 2.22
N ASN A 203 -1.39 28.31 1.37
CA ASN A 203 -1.81 28.79 0.05
C ASN A 203 -1.62 27.71 -1.03
N ASN A 204 -2.13 26.49 -0.80
CA ASN A 204 -2.06 25.39 -1.76
C ASN A 204 -3.44 24.74 -1.95
N SER A 205 -4.06 25.00 -3.11
CA SER A 205 -5.38 24.47 -3.45
C SER A 205 -5.46 22.95 -3.53
N ASN A 206 -4.34 22.25 -3.68
CA ASN A 206 -4.32 20.78 -3.72
C ASN A 206 -4.40 20.14 -2.33
N LEU A 207 -4.23 20.95 -1.27
CA LEU A 207 -4.23 20.51 0.13
C LEU A 207 -5.49 20.94 0.89
N THR A 208 -6.31 21.84 0.34
CA THR A 208 -7.45 22.46 1.07
C THR A 208 -8.56 21.50 1.49
N ASN A 209 -8.61 20.29 0.90
CA ASN A 209 -9.62 19.28 1.24
C ASN A 209 -9.21 18.37 2.41
N TYR A 210 -8.04 18.61 3.01
CA TYR A 210 -7.51 17.83 4.12
C TYR A 210 -7.02 18.77 5.22
N ASN A 211 -7.13 18.37 6.48
CA ASN A 211 -6.70 19.18 7.63
C ASN A 211 -5.18 19.12 7.86
N TYR A 212 -4.53 18.06 7.37
CA TYR A 212 -3.12 17.78 7.60
C TYR A 212 -2.44 17.22 6.34
N TYR A 213 -1.13 17.43 6.24
CA TYR A 213 -0.31 16.91 5.15
C TYR A 213 1.14 16.69 5.58
N LYS A 214 1.91 15.92 4.82
CA LYS A 214 3.38 15.89 4.95
C LYS A 214 4.00 15.43 3.65
N TYR A 215 5.05 16.12 3.21
CA TYR A 215 5.84 15.66 2.08
C TYR A 215 6.90 14.66 2.52
N PHE A 216 7.22 13.73 1.63
CA PHE A 216 8.35 12.83 1.78
C PHE A 216 9.14 12.76 0.47
N ILE A 217 10.46 12.69 0.60
CA ILE A 217 11.32 12.19 -0.46
C ILE A 217 11.35 10.67 -0.36
N VAL A 218 10.90 9.99 -1.41
CA VAL A 218 11.05 8.54 -1.55
C VAL A 218 12.29 8.27 -2.38
N GLU A 219 13.34 7.80 -1.74
CA GLU A 219 14.58 7.38 -2.37
C GLU A 219 14.60 5.86 -2.51
N ALA A 220 14.71 5.38 -3.74
CA ALA A 220 14.98 3.99 -4.05
C ALA A 220 16.45 3.86 -4.44
N SER A 221 17.14 2.87 -3.86
CA SER A 221 18.54 2.59 -4.19
C SER A 221 18.77 1.10 -4.32
N TRP A 222 19.57 0.71 -5.31
CA TRP A 222 19.92 -0.68 -5.57
C TRP A 222 21.24 -0.77 -6.36
N ARG A 223 21.83 -1.96 -6.40
CA ARG A 223 23.00 -2.21 -7.26
C ARG A 223 22.52 -2.42 -8.68
N GLU A 224 23.13 -1.73 -9.64
CA GLU A 224 22.89 -1.97 -11.06
C GLU A 224 23.31 -3.40 -11.44
N THR A 225 22.34 -4.24 -11.75
CA THR A 225 22.48 -5.63 -12.20
C THR A 225 21.75 -5.83 -13.53
N ASP A 226 21.58 -7.09 -13.96
CA ASP A 226 20.71 -7.42 -15.08
C ASP A 226 19.29 -6.87 -14.87
N LYS A 227 18.61 -6.55 -15.98
CA LYS A 227 17.32 -5.85 -15.97
C LYS A 227 16.24 -6.70 -15.29
N GLU A 228 15.98 -6.41 -14.03
CA GLU A 228 14.86 -6.95 -13.26
C GLU A 228 13.80 -5.87 -12.97
N THR A 229 12.57 -6.30 -12.69
CA THR A 229 11.45 -5.39 -12.41
C THR A 229 10.93 -5.64 -11.01
N ASP A 230 10.90 -4.58 -10.20
CA ASP A 230 10.25 -4.59 -8.89
C ASP A 230 9.02 -3.69 -8.87
N ILE A 231 8.09 -4.06 -7.99
CA ILE A 231 6.91 -3.28 -7.67
C ILE A 231 7.10 -2.72 -6.26
N VAL A 232 6.85 -1.42 -6.11
CA VAL A 232 6.94 -0.70 -4.83
C VAL A 232 5.59 -0.05 -4.53
N TYR A 233 5.11 -0.24 -3.30
CA TYR A 233 3.96 0.44 -2.73
C TYR A 233 4.41 1.26 -1.53
N VAL A 234 4.01 2.52 -1.52
CA VAL A 234 4.11 3.40 -0.34
C VAL A 234 2.69 3.81 0.02
N MET A 235 2.32 3.57 1.26
CA MET A 235 0.96 3.73 1.77
C MET A 235 1.00 4.44 3.13
N ALA A 236 -0.15 4.96 3.53
CA ALA A 236 -0.33 5.58 4.83
C ALA A 236 -1.69 5.18 5.40
N LYS A 237 -1.71 4.85 6.70
CA LYS A 237 -2.92 4.47 7.44
C LYS A 237 -3.08 5.27 8.73
N GLN A 238 -4.29 5.32 9.25
CA GLN A 238 -4.61 5.87 10.57
C GLN A 238 -4.61 4.76 11.63
#